data_AF-A0A0J7K2N2-F1
#
_entry.id   AF-A0A0J7K2N2-F1
#
_cell.length_a   1.000
_cell.length_b   1.000
_cell.length_c   1.000
_cell.angle_alpha   90.00
_cell.angle_beta   90.00
_cell.angle_gamma   90.00
#
_symmetry.space_group_name_H-M   'P 1'
#
loop_
_entity.id
_entity.type
_entity.pdbx_description
1 polymer ?
#
loop_
_entity_poly.entity_id
_entity_poly.type
_entity_poly.pdbx_seq_one_letter_code
_entity_poly.pdbx_strand_id
1 'polypeptide(L)'
;MDPETPVNEADRQNVSLTCEVDAGNPAMLTAVRWYLDGDLLKELPDCPRNSTAAMTTAVEESSTFCDIDPSKLLLESVGRTFHGNYSCEGRNEAGWGPVSPSTPVIVYYKPGPASITYEPRQVVKKHPLSITCFVLDPGRPKVSGFKWLRGWHRLPDENDATLFIESVNLETEANFTCLAYNEAGDGDPATTFIDVSAAPTFIKKLHSYRGYVYSSPNVSIMCWVECAPICNISWLRDDIPMDFSKTNRYYVLNVYHPPDPRTNDFESIQSTLVWNLTVWPNGQLDRDEDNVKFTCKSSSNGIGPGVESSTHFHVECM
;
A
#
# COMPACT_ATOMS: atom_id res chain seq x y z
N MET A 1 -29.98 -28.35 10.79
CA MET A 1 -29.00 -27.31 11.19
C MET A 1 -29.72 -25.98 11.12
N ASP A 2 -29.56 -25.10 12.11
CA ASP A 2 -30.12 -23.76 12.12
C ASP A 2 -29.04 -22.73 12.47
N PRO A 3 -28.82 -21.68 11.67
CA PRO A 3 -29.43 -21.42 10.35
C PRO A 3 -28.94 -22.40 9.27
N GLU A 4 -29.72 -22.61 8.21
CA GLU A 4 -29.34 -23.46 7.05
C GLU A 4 -28.33 -22.78 6.10
N THR A 5 -28.13 -21.46 6.25
CA THR A 5 -27.21 -20.67 5.42
C THR A 5 -25.80 -20.62 6.01
N PRO A 6 -24.76 -20.38 5.19
CA PRO A 6 -23.42 -20.08 5.70
C PRO A 6 -23.44 -18.94 6.72
N VAL A 7 -22.64 -19.07 7.77
CA VAL A 7 -22.54 -18.10 8.86
C VAL A 7 -21.29 -17.25 8.68
N ASN A 8 -21.40 -15.94 8.86
CA ASN A 8 -20.24 -15.05 8.84
C ASN A 8 -19.59 -15.00 10.23
N GLU A 9 -18.28 -15.25 10.30
CA GLU A 9 -17.47 -15.16 11.52
C GLU A 9 -17.61 -13.79 12.22
N ALA A 10 -17.81 -12.71 11.45
CA ALA A 10 -17.98 -11.37 11.99
C ALA A 10 -19.26 -11.20 12.82
N ASP A 11 -20.32 -11.96 12.52
CA ASP A 11 -21.62 -11.83 13.17
C ASP A 11 -21.67 -12.55 14.53
N ARG A 12 -20.69 -13.42 14.82
CA ARG A 12 -20.62 -14.24 16.04
C ARG A 12 -21.93 -14.98 16.35
N GLN A 13 -22.62 -15.45 15.32
CA GLN A 13 -23.88 -16.17 15.49
C GLN A 13 -23.64 -17.56 16.08
N ASN A 14 -24.65 -18.07 16.78
CA ASN A 14 -24.66 -19.44 17.26
C ASN A 14 -25.29 -20.35 16.19
N VAL A 15 -24.78 -21.57 16.07
CA VAL A 15 -25.35 -22.60 15.19
C VAL A 15 -25.86 -23.74 16.04
N SER A 16 -27.12 -24.14 15.81
CA SER A 16 -27.72 -25.30 16.45
C SER A 16 -27.74 -26.48 15.47
N LEU A 17 -27.12 -27.58 15.87
CA LEU A 17 -27.20 -28.86 15.18
C LEU A 17 -28.16 -29.77 15.94
N THR A 18 -29.02 -30.48 15.20
CA THR A 18 -30.02 -31.40 15.77
C THR A 18 -29.79 -32.79 15.20
N CYS A 19 -29.76 -33.80 16.07
CA CYS A 19 -29.65 -35.21 15.73
C CYS A 19 -31.04 -35.84 15.83
N GLU A 20 -31.67 -36.07 14.69
CA GLU A 20 -33.03 -36.62 14.61
C GLU A 20 -33.00 -38.15 14.41
N VAL A 21 -33.85 -38.87 15.15
CA VAL A 21 -33.96 -40.32 15.05
C VAL A 21 -34.92 -40.69 13.92
N ASP A 22 -34.41 -41.35 12.89
CA ASP A 22 -35.22 -41.87 11.78
C ASP A 22 -36.00 -43.15 12.18
N ALA A 23 -35.32 -44.11 12.84
CA ALA A 23 -35.94 -45.32 13.36
C ALA A 23 -35.25 -45.82 14.65
N GLY A 24 -36.03 -46.07 15.71
CA GLY A 24 -35.52 -46.60 16.97
C GLY A 24 -36.63 -46.98 17.95
N ASN A 25 -36.42 -48.03 18.75
CA ASN A 25 -37.31 -48.43 19.85
C ASN A 25 -36.50 -48.68 21.13
N PRO A 26 -36.56 -47.80 22.15
CA PRO A 26 -37.31 -46.53 22.18
C PRO A 26 -36.76 -45.48 21.20
N ALA A 27 -37.61 -44.54 20.75
CA ALA A 27 -37.20 -43.46 19.84
C ALA A 27 -36.45 -42.31 20.53
N MET A 28 -36.48 -42.28 21.88
CA MET A 28 -35.83 -41.24 22.67
C MET A 28 -34.34 -41.54 22.86
N LEU A 29 -33.50 -40.54 22.56
CA LEU A 29 -32.06 -40.64 22.74
C LEU A 29 -31.67 -40.35 24.18
N THR A 30 -30.91 -41.26 24.77
CA THR A 30 -30.29 -41.11 26.11
C THR A 30 -28.90 -40.47 26.06
N ALA A 31 -28.21 -40.58 24.92
CA ALA A 31 -26.92 -39.94 24.68
C ALA A 31 -26.69 -39.77 23.17
N VAL A 32 -25.85 -38.81 22.80
CA VAL A 32 -25.44 -38.57 21.40
C VAL A 32 -23.95 -38.26 21.35
N ARG A 33 -23.26 -38.88 20.40
CA ARG A 33 -21.89 -38.52 20.03
C ARG A 33 -21.93 -37.64 18.80
N TRP A 34 -21.27 -36.51 18.88
CA TRP A 34 -21.09 -35.57 17.79
C TRP A 34 -19.69 -35.72 17.23
N TYR A 35 -19.59 -35.72 15.91
CA TYR A 35 -18.34 -35.86 15.17
C TYR A 35 -18.12 -34.63 14.30
N LEU A 36 -16.87 -34.19 14.18
CA LEU A 36 -16.42 -33.14 13.25
C LEU A 36 -15.38 -33.74 12.32
N ASP A 37 -15.66 -33.75 11.02
CA ASP A 37 -14.82 -34.35 9.98
C ASP A 37 -14.43 -35.83 10.26
N GLY A 38 -15.30 -36.53 11.00
CA GLY A 38 -15.14 -37.93 11.38
C GLY A 38 -14.48 -38.15 12.76
N ASP A 39 -13.89 -37.11 13.35
CA ASP A 39 -13.32 -37.18 14.69
C ASP A 39 -14.38 -36.91 15.77
N LEU A 40 -14.34 -37.65 16.88
CA LEU A 40 -15.29 -37.45 17.98
C LEU A 40 -15.06 -36.06 18.61
N LEU A 41 -16.04 -35.19 18.46
CA LEU A 41 -16.03 -33.83 19.00
C LEU A 41 -16.50 -33.81 20.45
N LYS A 42 -17.68 -34.37 20.73
CA LYS A 42 -18.28 -34.39 22.08
C LYS A 42 -19.34 -35.50 22.23
N GLU A 43 -19.44 -36.08 23.41
CA GLU A 43 -20.57 -36.94 23.81
C GLU A 43 -21.46 -36.15 24.79
N LEU A 44 -22.77 -36.10 24.52
CA LEU A 44 -23.77 -35.47 25.39
C LEU A 44 -24.74 -36.53 25.92
N PRO A 45 -25.23 -36.43 27.17
CA PRO A 45 -24.92 -35.38 28.15
C PRO A 45 -23.52 -35.57 28.79
N ASP A 46 -22.85 -34.44 29.06
CA ASP A 46 -21.49 -34.40 29.61
C ASP A 46 -21.52 -34.43 31.14
N CYS A 47 -21.80 -35.62 31.70
CA CYS A 47 -21.96 -35.82 33.13
C CYS A 47 -20.69 -36.41 33.78
N PRO A 48 -20.13 -35.83 34.85
CA PRO A 48 -19.03 -36.42 35.59
C PRO A 48 -19.46 -37.73 36.26
N ARG A 49 -18.77 -38.84 35.96
CA ARG A 49 -19.16 -40.21 36.36
C ARG A 49 -19.02 -40.55 37.85
N ASN A 50 -18.66 -39.62 38.74
CA ASN A 50 -18.36 -39.90 40.15
C ASN A 50 -19.06 -38.97 41.16
N SER A 51 -20.38 -38.78 41.04
CA SER A 51 -21.18 -38.26 42.16
C SER A 51 -21.85 -39.41 42.90
N THR A 52 -21.04 -40.30 43.50
CA THR A 52 -21.54 -41.14 44.59
C THR A 52 -21.93 -40.21 45.73
N ALA A 53 -23.22 -40.19 46.04
CA ALA A 53 -23.86 -39.57 47.20
C ALA A 53 -22.88 -39.15 48.32
N ALA A 54 -22.49 -37.88 48.31
CA ALA A 54 -21.94 -37.22 49.47
C ALA A 54 -22.41 -35.76 49.44
N MET A 55 -23.36 -35.45 50.33
CA MET A 55 -23.68 -34.09 50.72
C MET A 55 -22.40 -33.40 51.20
N THR A 56 -21.79 -32.59 50.34
CA THR A 56 -20.86 -31.53 50.77
C THR A 56 -21.07 -30.31 49.89
N THR A 57 -21.36 -29.21 50.55
CA THR A 57 -21.75 -27.88 50.07
C THR A 57 -20.62 -27.15 49.33
N ALA A 58 -20.27 -27.62 48.13
CA ALA A 58 -19.41 -26.90 47.19
C ALA A 58 -19.47 -27.52 45.77
N VAL A 59 -20.66 -27.60 45.15
CA VAL A 59 -20.79 -27.99 43.73
C VAL A 59 -22.03 -27.30 43.13
N GLU A 60 -21.94 -26.03 42.78
CA GLU A 60 -23.03 -25.33 42.05
C GLU A 60 -22.71 -25.06 40.57
N GLU A 61 -21.55 -25.49 40.06
CA GLU A 61 -21.18 -25.24 38.65
C GLU A 61 -21.03 -26.50 37.77
N SER A 62 -21.09 -27.71 38.35
CA SER A 62 -20.84 -28.96 37.60
C SER A 62 -22.01 -29.94 37.52
N SER A 63 -23.15 -29.65 38.16
CA SER A 63 -24.38 -30.47 38.10
C SER A 63 -25.39 -29.98 37.06
N THR A 64 -25.06 -28.93 36.30
CA THR A 64 -25.99 -28.17 35.45
C THR A 64 -26.08 -28.68 34.00
N PHE A 65 -25.24 -29.63 33.59
CA PHE A 65 -25.14 -30.08 32.19
C PHE A 65 -25.76 -31.47 31.92
N CYS A 66 -26.38 -32.11 32.93
CA CYS A 66 -27.06 -33.39 32.78
C CYS A 66 -28.53 -33.28 32.30
N ASP A 67 -29.11 -32.09 32.34
CA ASP A 67 -30.46 -31.78 31.84
C ASP A 67 -30.44 -31.22 30.40
N ILE A 68 -29.28 -31.25 29.73
CA ILE A 68 -29.15 -30.80 28.35
C ILE A 68 -29.65 -31.91 27.45
N ASP A 69 -30.58 -31.56 26.56
CA ASP A 69 -31.05 -32.43 25.50
C ASP A 69 -29.86 -32.88 24.63
N PRO A 70 -29.46 -34.16 24.69
CA PRO A 70 -28.28 -34.63 23.98
C PRO A 70 -28.47 -34.59 22.46
N SER A 71 -29.72 -34.53 21.99
CA SER A 71 -30.04 -34.44 20.57
C SER A 71 -29.69 -33.08 19.94
N LYS A 72 -29.30 -32.08 20.74
CA LYS A 72 -28.93 -30.75 20.25
C LYS A 72 -27.51 -30.37 20.64
N LEU A 73 -26.71 -29.96 19.67
CA LEU A 73 -25.40 -29.36 19.88
C LEU A 73 -25.44 -27.89 19.50
N LEU A 74 -25.16 -27.03 20.48
CA LEU A 74 -25.03 -25.59 20.28
C LEU A 74 -23.55 -25.23 20.07
N LEU A 75 -23.24 -24.66 18.92
CA LEU A 75 -21.95 -24.04 18.63
C LEU A 75 -22.08 -22.55 18.93
N GLU A 76 -21.42 -22.08 19.97
CA GLU A 76 -21.50 -20.68 20.39
C GLU A 76 -20.43 -19.82 19.71
N SER A 77 -20.80 -18.60 19.30
CA SER A 77 -19.89 -17.63 18.66
C SER A 77 -19.04 -18.25 17.56
N VAL A 78 -19.71 -18.82 16.55
CA VAL A 78 -19.09 -19.63 15.49
C VAL A 78 -18.01 -18.84 14.75
N GLY A 79 -16.77 -19.30 14.88
CA GLY A 79 -15.60 -18.81 14.12
C GLY A 79 -15.14 -19.80 13.05
N ARG A 80 -14.12 -19.43 12.27
CA ARG A 80 -13.62 -20.22 11.13
C ARG A 80 -13.19 -21.65 11.47
N THR A 81 -12.85 -21.94 12.72
CA THR A 81 -12.47 -23.28 13.21
C THR A 81 -13.64 -24.25 13.33
N PHE A 82 -14.87 -23.74 13.35
CA PHE A 82 -16.09 -24.56 13.37
C PHE A 82 -16.52 -25.00 11.98
N HIS A 83 -15.85 -24.53 10.93
CA HIS A 83 -16.11 -24.97 9.56
C HIS A 83 -15.73 -26.45 9.40
N GLY A 84 -16.68 -27.29 9.02
CA GLY A 84 -16.43 -28.70 8.73
C GLY A 84 -17.71 -29.49 8.56
N ASN A 85 -17.57 -30.81 8.43
CA ASN A 85 -18.68 -31.73 8.24
C ASN A 85 -19.06 -32.38 9.57
N TYR A 86 -20.28 -32.10 10.05
CA TYR A 86 -20.76 -32.62 11.32
C TYR A 86 -21.64 -33.84 11.11
N SER A 87 -21.45 -34.87 11.92
CA SER A 87 -22.36 -36.03 11.99
C SER A 87 -22.64 -36.39 13.45
N CYS A 88 -23.69 -37.19 13.66
CA CYS A 88 -24.07 -37.63 15.00
C CYS A 88 -24.30 -39.15 15.04
N GLU A 89 -24.11 -39.75 16.20
CA GLU A 89 -24.44 -41.14 16.51
C GLU A 89 -25.31 -41.13 17.76
N GLY A 90 -26.54 -41.64 17.65
CA GLY A 90 -27.49 -41.63 18.77
C GLY A 90 -27.47 -42.94 19.56
N ARG A 91 -27.70 -42.85 20.88
CA ARG A 91 -27.89 -44.00 21.78
C ARG A 91 -29.25 -43.97 22.45
N ASN A 92 -29.92 -45.11 22.47
CA ASN A 92 -31.08 -45.36 23.31
C ASN A 92 -30.82 -46.57 24.25
N GLU A 93 -31.87 -47.06 24.91
CA GLU A 93 -31.78 -48.23 25.80
C GLU A 93 -31.33 -49.52 25.07
N ALA A 94 -31.54 -49.62 23.75
CA ALA A 94 -31.11 -50.75 22.95
C ALA A 94 -29.62 -50.70 22.55
N GLY A 95 -28.99 -49.53 22.62
CA GLY A 95 -27.57 -49.33 22.30
C GLY A 95 -27.32 -48.13 21.38
N TRP A 96 -26.12 -48.10 20.80
CA TRP A 96 -25.72 -47.10 19.81
C TRP A 96 -26.25 -47.49 18.42
N GLY A 97 -26.81 -46.52 17.71
CA GLY A 97 -27.18 -46.62 16.31
C GLY A 97 -25.98 -46.37 15.37
N PRO A 98 -26.20 -46.41 14.05
CA PRO A 98 -25.18 -46.02 13.09
C PRO A 98 -24.91 -44.49 13.12
N VAL A 99 -23.73 -44.09 12.64
CA VAL A 99 -23.40 -42.67 12.43
C VAL A 99 -24.24 -42.09 11.29
N SER A 100 -24.78 -40.90 11.49
CA SER A 100 -25.58 -40.17 10.50
C SER A 100 -24.75 -39.75 9.28
N PRO A 101 -25.41 -39.43 8.14
CA PRO A 101 -24.77 -38.65 7.09
C PRO A 101 -24.23 -37.32 7.64
N SER A 102 -23.15 -36.81 7.04
CA SER A 102 -22.57 -35.55 7.46
C SER A 102 -23.31 -34.34 6.87
N THR A 103 -23.47 -33.29 7.66
CA THR A 103 -23.99 -31.97 7.24
C THR A 103 -22.88 -30.92 7.35
N PRO A 104 -22.61 -30.14 6.28
CA PRO A 104 -21.56 -29.14 6.31
C PRO A 104 -22.01 -27.89 7.08
N VAL A 105 -21.20 -27.47 8.04
CA VAL A 105 -21.28 -26.12 8.62
C VAL A 105 -20.30 -25.25 7.88
N ILE A 106 -20.82 -24.29 7.11
CA ILE A 106 -20.03 -23.39 6.29
C ILE A 106 -19.88 -22.06 7.01
N VAL A 107 -18.65 -21.71 7.39
CA VAL A 107 -18.30 -20.42 7.99
C VAL A 107 -17.57 -19.55 6.98
N TYR A 108 -18.10 -18.37 6.72
CA TYR A 108 -17.48 -17.33 5.93
C TYR A 108 -16.59 -16.45 6.80
N TYR A 109 -15.42 -16.11 6.29
CA TYR A 109 -14.47 -15.23 6.95
C TYR A 109 -13.72 -14.39 5.92
N LYS A 110 -13.39 -13.15 6.33
CA LYS A 110 -12.71 -12.17 5.49
C LYS A 110 -11.30 -12.65 5.08
N PRO A 111 -10.74 -12.14 3.97
CA PRO A 111 -9.34 -12.38 3.65
C PRO A 111 -8.43 -11.90 4.77
N GLY A 112 -7.26 -12.53 4.89
CA GLY A 112 -6.24 -12.16 5.86
C GLY A 112 -5.56 -10.81 5.53
N PRO A 113 -4.47 -10.48 6.25
CA PRO A 113 -3.75 -9.24 6.04
C PRO A 113 -3.11 -9.19 4.66
N ALA A 114 -3.28 -8.06 3.99
CA ALA A 114 -2.62 -7.78 2.73
C ALA A 114 -1.12 -7.49 2.92
N SER A 115 -0.39 -7.52 1.82
CA SER A 115 1.00 -7.09 1.69
C SER A 115 1.20 -6.47 0.30
N ILE A 116 2.06 -5.47 0.19
CA ILE A 116 2.29 -4.74 -1.07
C ILE A 116 3.75 -4.86 -1.49
N THR A 117 3.98 -5.09 -2.78
CA THR A 117 5.28 -4.93 -3.43
C THR A 117 5.12 -4.11 -4.71
N TYR A 118 6.21 -3.54 -5.22
CA TYR A 118 6.17 -2.82 -6.48
C TYR A 118 7.48 -2.98 -7.26
N GLU A 119 7.40 -2.85 -8.58
CA GLU A 119 8.50 -2.99 -9.52
C GLU A 119 8.39 -1.87 -10.58
N PRO A 120 9.47 -1.12 -10.88
CA PRO A 120 10.81 -1.22 -10.29
C PRO A 120 10.89 -0.65 -8.86
N ARG A 121 11.91 -1.07 -8.08
CA ARG A 121 12.16 -0.51 -6.74
C ARG A 121 12.59 0.96 -6.75
N GLN A 122 13.37 1.36 -7.77
CA GLN A 122 13.71 2.76 -7.99
C GLN A 122 12.68 3.33 -8.97
N VAL A 123 11.71 4.06 -8.43
CA VAL A 123 10.61 4.61 -9.20
C VAL A 123 11.04 5.95 -9.79
N VAL A 124 10.90 6.09 -11.11
CA VAL A 124 11.37 7.28 -11.84
C VAL A 124 10.23 7.95 -12.58
N LYS A 125 10.15 9.28 -12.49
CA LYS A 125 9.17 10.10 -13.24
C LYS A 125 9.12 9.72 -14.72
N LYS A 126 7.92 9.71 -15.31
CA LYS A 126 7.61 9.34 -16.71
C LYS A 126 7.90 7.89 -17.11
N HIS A 127 8.26 7.03 -16.15
CA HIS A 127 8.41 5.60 -16.38
C HIS A 127 7.21 4.83 -15.82
N PRO A 128 6.95 3.61 -16.30
CA PRO A 128 5.88 2.78 -15.78
C PRO A 128 6.22 2.20 -14.41
N LEU A 129 5.18 1.93 -13.61
CA LEU A 129 5.27 1.32 -12.29
C LEU A 129 4.15 0.30 -12.11
N SER A 130 4.48 -0.88 -11.59
CA SER A 130 3.51 -1.90 -11.22
C SER A 130 3.52 -2.09 -9.71
N ILE A 131 2.36 -1.97 -9.07
CA ILE A 131 2.16 -2.15 -7.63
C ILE A 131 1.25 -3.35 -7.43
N THR A 132 1.73 -4.38 -6.76
CA THR A 132 0.98 -5.63 -6.56
C THR A 132 0.66 -5.85 -5.10
N CYS A 133 -0.57 -6.28 -4.85
CA CYS A 133 -1.12 -6.62 -3.56
C CYS A 133 -1.29 -8.13 -3.43
N PHE A 134 -0.81 -8.69 -2.33
CA PHE A 134 -0.85 -10.11 -2.04
C PHE A 134 -1.53 -10.36 -0.71
N VAL A 135 -2.31 -11.45 -0.64
CA VAL A 135 -2.91 -11.93 0.60
C VAL A 135 -2.58 -13.42 0.74
N LEU A 136 -2.00 -13.81 1.87
CA LEU A 136 -1.65 -15.20 2.14
C LEU A 136 -2.88 -16.07 2.42
N ASP A 137 -3.83 -15.53 3.19
CA ASP A 137 -5.12 -16.16 3.47
C ASP A 137 -6.22 -15.51 2.60
N PRO A 138 -6.69 -16.14 1.52
CA PRO A 138 -7.68 -15.55 0.62
C PRO A 138 -9.09 -15.44 1.23
N GLY A 139 -9.30 -15.93 2.46
CA GLY A 139 -10.62 -15.94 3.07
C GLY A 139 -11.53 -17.04 2.55
N ARG A 140 -12.75 -17.10 3.10
CA ARG A 140 -13.84 -17.94 2.60
C ARG A 140 -15.13 -17.11 2.49
N PRO A 141 -15.76 -17.02 1.30
CA PRO A 141 -15.29 -17.52 0.01
C PRO A 141 -13.98 -16.86 -0.44
N LYS A 142 -13.36 -17.36 -1.52
CA LYS A 142 -12.12 -16.75 -2.04
C LYS A 142 -12.34 -15.27 -2.41
N VAL A 143 -11.24 -14.50 -2.40
CA VAL A 143 -11.19 -13.08 -2.78
C VAL A 143 -12.02 -12.80 -4.04
N SER A 144 -12.94 -11.84 -3.91
CA SER A 144 -13.78 -11.33 -5.01
C SER A 144 -13.11 -10.17 -5.75
N GLY A 145 -12.19 -9.45 -5.10
CA GLY A 145 -11.45 -8.36 -5.69
C GLY A 145 -10.59 -7.61 -4.68
N PHE A 146 -9.98 -6.51 -5.13
CA PHE A 146 -9.13 -5.66 -4.32
C PHE A 146 -9.66 -4.22 -4.27
N LYS A 147 -9.36 -3.50 -3.19
CA LYS A 147 -9.62 -2.06 -3.08
C LYS A 147 -8.30 -1.33 -2.90
N TRP A 148 -8.02 -0.44 -3.85
CA TRP A 148 -6.86 0.44 -3.84
C TRP A 148 -7.22 1.86 -3.40
N LEU A 149 -6.37 2.45 -2.57
CA LEU A 149 -6.41 3.84 -2.19
C LEU A 149 -5.06 4.51 -2.45
N ARG A 150 -5.10 5.74 -2.95
CA ARG A 150 -3.94 6.63 -3.08
C ARG A 150 -4.09 7.77 -2.07
N GLY A 151 -3.24 7.78 -1.05
CA GLY A 151 -3.45 8.51 0.19
C GLY A 151 -4.77 8.08 0.82
N TRP A 152 -5.73 9.00 0.87
CA TRP A 152 -7.07 8.77 1.42
C TRP A 152 -8.15 8.57 0.34
N HIS A 153 -7.78 8.60 -0.94
CA HIS A 153 -8.73 8.56 -2.06
C HIS A 153 -8.83 7.15 -2.64
N ARG A 154 -10.04 6.58 -2.66
CA ARG A 154 -10.34 5.30 -3.32
C ARG A 154 -10.19 5.45 -4.84
N LEU A 155 -9.57 4.44 -5.48
CA LEU A 155 -9.46 4.29 -6.93
C LEU A 155 -10.54 3.32 -7.45
N PRO A 156 -11.81 3.74 -7.64
CA PRO A 156 -12.95 2.82 -7.79
C PRO A 156 -12.84 1.87 -8.99
N ASP A 157 -12.17 2.30 -10.05
CA ASP A 157 -11.98 1.52 -11.28
C ASP A 157 -10.91 0.41 -11.13
N GLU A 158 -10.13 0.46 -10.04
CA GLU A 158 -9.05 -0.48 -9.74
C GLU A 158 -9.54 -1.55 -8.76
N ASN A 159 -9.75 -2.76 -9.28
CA ASN A 159 -10.21 -3.92 -8.52
C ASN A 159 -9.30 -5.16 -8.67
N ASP A 160 -8.25 -5.06 -9.48
CA ASP A 160 -7.28 -6.13 -9.68
C ASP A 160 -6.22 -6.16 -8.58
N ALA A 161 -5.57 -7.32 -8.43
CA ALA A 161 -4.46 -7.51 -7.50
C ALA A 161 -3.24 -6.62 -7.83
N THR A 162 -3.13 -6.17 -9.08
CA THR A 162 -2.02 -5.34 -9.55
C THR A 162 -2.56 -4.03 -10.10
N LEU A 163 -2.09 -2.92 -9.55
CA LEU A 163 -2.29 -1.57 -10.04
C LEU A 163 -1.14 -1.20 -10.99
N PHE A 164 -1.47 -0.85 -12.22
CA PHE A 164 -0.49 -0.42 -13.22
C PHE A 164 -0.56 1.08 -13.47
N ILE A 165 0.55 1.78 -13.28
CA ILE A 165 0.71 3.20 -13.56
C ILE A 165 1.59 3.32 -14.79
N GLU A 166 1.02 3.76 -15.91
CA GLU A 166 1.74 3.86 -17.18
C GLU A 166 2.87 4.90 -17.13
N SER A 167 2.63 6.03 -16.47
CA SER A 167 3.56 7.14 -16.40
C SER A 167 3.54 7.78 -15.02
N VAL A 168 4.58 7.50 -14.24
CA VAL A 168 4.77 8.04 -12.89
C VAL A 168 4.89 9.57 -12.93
N ASN A 169 4.22 10.21 -11.98
CA ASN A 169 4.18 11.66 -11.80
C ASN A 169 4.30 12.02 -10.30
N LEU A 170 4.28 13.31 -9.96
CA LEU A 170 4.40 13.78 -8.57
C LEU A 170 3.26 13.27 -7.68
N GLU A 171 2.03 13.10 -8.22
CA GLU A 171 0.93 12.51 -7.45
C GLU A 171 1.12 11.02 -7.14
N THR A 172 2.05 10.36 -7.83
CA THR A 172 2.43 8.96 -7.55
C THR A 172 3.33 8.86 -6.32
N GLU A 173 3.95 9.97 -5.90
CA GLU A 173 4.68 10.04 -4.64
C GLU A 173 3.70 10.13 -3.46
N ALA A 174 3.17 8.97 -3.07
CA ALA A 174 2.09 8.88 -2.10
C ALA A 174 2.10 7.54 -1.38
N ASN A 175 1.28 7.46 -0.32
CA ASN A 175 0.94 6.20 0.32
C ASN A 175 -0.09 5.46 -0.55
N PHE A 176 0.24 4.26 -0.99
CA PHE A 176 -0.71 3.35 -1.62
C PHE A 176 -1.18 2.32 -0.60
N THR A 177 -2.49 2.20 -0.45
CA THR A 177 -3.12 1.23 0.45
C THR A 177 -3.93 0.24 -0.36
N CYS A 178 -3.80 -1.05 -0.04
CA CYS A 178 -4.56 -2.13 -0.63
C CYS A 178 -5.18 -3.01 0.44
N LEU A 179 -6.39 -3.50 0.17
CA LEU A 179 -6.99 -4.63 0.88
C LEU A 179 -7.75 -5.53 -0.11
N ALA A 180 -7.81 -6.82 0.18
CA ALA A 180 -8.69 -7.74 -0.54
C ALA A 180 -10.05 -7.83 0.15
N TYR A 181 -11.10 -8.10 -0.62
CA TYR A 181 -12.44 -8.33 -0.08
C TYR A 181 -13.07 -9.58 -0.66
N ASN A 182 -13.98 -10.16 0.10
CA ASN A 182 -14.86 -11.25 -0.34
C ASN A 182 -16.28 -10.99 0.19
N GLU A 183 -17.19 -11.95 0.02
CA GLU A 183 -18.57 -11.87 0.54
C GLU A 183 -18.65 -11.73 2.07
N ALA A 184 -17.62 -12.18 2.79
CA ALA A 184 -17.56 -12.07 4.24
C ALA A 184 -17.17 -10.65 4.70
N GLY A 185 -16.52 -9.86 3.84
CA GLY A 185 -16.16 -8.48 4.09
C GLY A 185 -14.74 -8.10 3.63
N ASP A 186 -14.26 -6.99 4.20
CA ASP A 186 -12.97 -6.38 3.87
C ASP A 186 -11.86 -6.95 4.76
N GLY A 187 -10.80 -7.48 4.14
CA GLY A 187 -9.59 -7.92 4.80
C GLY A 187 -8.79 -6.76 5.40
N ASP A 188 -7.73 -7.10 6.15
CA ASP A 188 -6.90 -6.06 6.78
C ASP A 188 -5.99 -5.39 5.74
N PRO A 189 -5.95 -4.04 5.69
CA PRO A 189 -5.20 -3.32 4.67
C PRO A 189 -3.69 -3.34 4.91
N ALA A 190 -2.94 -3.20 3.83
CA ALA A 190 -1.53 -2.86 3.85
C ALA A 190 -1.30 -1.51 3.18
N THR A 191 -0.29 -0.78 3.64
CA THR A 191 0.10 0.52 3.09
C THR A 191 1.60 0.55 2.82
N THR A 192 2.01 1.09 1.68
CA THR A 192 3.40 1.40 1.37
C THR A 192 3.52 2.82 0.84
N PHE A 193 4.58 3.53 1.23
CA PHE A 193 4.95 4.79 0.61
C PHE A 193 5.75 4.51 -0.67
N ILE A 194 5.42 5.20 -1.74
CA ILE A 194 6.15 5.14 -3.00
C ILE A 194 6.94 6.44 -3.12
N ASP A 195 8.25 6.34 -3.02
CA ASP A 195 9.19 7.43 -3.23
C ASP A 195 9.55 7.50 -4.72
N VAL A 196 9.45 8.70 -5.31
CA VAL A 196 9.64 8.90 -6.75
C VAL A 196 10.81 9.83 -7.00
N SER A 197 11.72 9.39 -7.85
CA SER A 197 12.88 10.17 -8.26
C SER A 197 12.70 10.78 -9.65
N ALA A 198 13.39 11.89 -9.93
CA ALA A 198 13.40 12.57 -11.22
C ALA A 198 14.84 12.80 -11.70
N ALA A 199 15.13 12.37 -12.93
CA ALA A 199 16.41 12.63 -13.58
C ALA A 199 16.57 14.12 -13.93
N PRO A 200 17.82 14.65 -13.97
CA PRO A 200 18.07 16.06 -14.27
C PRO A 200 17.42 16.48 -15.59
N THR A 201 16.48 17.42 -15.52
CA THR A 201 15.73 17.88 -16.69
C THR A 201 15.52 19.39 -16.61
N PHE A 202 15.64 20.11 -17.72
CA PHE A 202 15.40 21.56 -17.72
C PHE A 202 13.90 21.87 -17.58
N ILE A 203 13.53 22.58 -16.51
CA ILE A 203 12.28 23.34 -16.43
C ILE A 203 12.41 24.59 -17.30
N LYS A 204 13.57 25.27 -17.23
CA LYS A 204 13.87 26.43 -18.07
C LYS A 204 15.32 26.39 -18.56
N LYS A 205 15.46 26.22 -19.88
CA LYS A 205 16.74 26.31 -20.59
C LYS A 205 17.21 27.75 -20.70
N LEU A 206 18.50 27.91 -20.95
CA LEU A 206 19.02 29.18 -21.44
C LEU A 206 18.45 29.45 -22.85
N HIS A 207 18.28 30.73 -23.19
CA HIS A 207 17.94 31.10 -24.55
C HIS A 207 19.16 30.88 -25.44
N SER A 208 18.99 30.50 -26.70
CA SER A 208 20.12 30.28 -27.62
C SER A 208 20.99 31.52 -27.79
N TYR A 209 20.37 32.70 -27.74
CA TYR A 209 21.03 34.00 -27.81
C TYR A 209 20.50 34.90 -26.70
N ARG A 210 21.39 35.67 -26.08
CA ARG A 210 21.07 36.64 -25.03
C ARG A 210 21.86 37.92 -25.26
N GLY A 211 21.19 38.94 -25.76
CA GLY A 211 21.74 40.29 -25.93
C GLY A 211 21.55 41.13 -24.66
N TYR A 212 22.56 41.90 -24.29
CA TYR A 212 22.48 42.98 -23.32
C TYR A 212 23.11 44.24 -23.91
N VAL A 213 22.47 45.40 -23.72
CA VAL A 213 23.13 46.67 -24.03
C VAL A 213 24.32 46.86 -23.09
N TYR A 214 25.44 47.37 -23.58
CA TYR A 214 26.68 47.54 -22.80
C TYR A 214 26.49 48.31 -21.47
N SER A 215 25.50 49.21 -21.42
CA SER A 215 25.13 50.03 -20.26
C SER A 215 23.99 49.44 -19.41
N SER A 216 23.63 48.17 -19.61
CA SER A 216 22.55 47.53 -18.85
C SER A 216 22.92 47.47 -17.37
N PRO A 217 22.06 47.96 -16.46
CA PRO A 217 22.40 48.01 -15.03
C PRO A 217 22.38 46.63 -14.36
N ASN A 218 21.61 45.69 -14.88
CA ASN A 218 21.42 44.35 -14.32
C ASN A 218 21.56 43.30 -15.43
N VAL A 219 22.62 42.51 -15.36
CA VAL A 219 22.95 41.50 -16.37
C VAL A 219 23.00 40.14 -15.68
N SER A 220 22.17 39.22 -16.14
CA SER A 220 22.12 37.87 -15.60
C SER A 220 21.56 36.88 -16.61
N ILE A 221 22.01 35.63 -16.47
CA ILE A 221 21.46 34.50 -17.20
C ILE A 221 21.12 33.39 -16.22
N MET A 222 20.08 32.64 -16.53
CA MET A 222 19.49 31.71 -15.57
C MET A 222 19.05 30.44 -16.28
N CYS A 223 19.36 29.32 -15.65
CA CYS A 223 18.80 28.02 -15.97
C CYS A 223 18.04 27.48 -14.76
N TRP A 224 17.06 26.62 -15.01
CA TRP A 224 16.27 25.97 -13.98
C TRP A 224 16.14 24.49 -14.32
N VAL A 225 16.59 23.64 -13.40
CA VAL A 225 16.69 22.18 -13.60
C VAL A 225 15.92 21.47 -12.49
N GLU A 226 14.97 20.62 -12.88
CA GLU A 226 14.34 19.60 -12.05
C GLU A 226 15.33 18.46 -11.79
N CYS A 227 15.54 18.11 -10.53
CA CYS A 227 16.45 17.05 -10.10
C CYS A 227 16.01 16.52 -8.73
N ALA A 228 15.54 15.27 -8.67
CA ALA A 228 15.24 14.58 -7.41
C ALA A 228 15.92 13.20 -7.42
N PRO A 229 17.01 12.97 -6.64
CA PRO A 229 17.64 13.89 -5.70
C PRO A 229 18.25 15.14 -6.34
N ILE A 230 18.46 16.18 -5.52
CA ILE A 230 18.96 17.47 -5.99
C ILE A 230 20.35 17.37 -6.62
N CYS A 231 20.52 18.01 -7.77
CA CYS A 231 21.77 18.04 -8.52
C CYS A 231 22.55 19.34 -8.25
N ASN A 232 23.86 19.35 -8.54
CA ASN A 232 24.68 20.55 -8.50
C ASN A 232 24.73 21.23 -9.86
N ILE A 233 24.74 22.56 -9.88
CA ILE A 233 24.89 23.35 -11.11
C ILE A 233 26.30 23.95 -11.19
N SER A 234 26.90 23.82 -12.37
CA SER A 234 28.18 24.41 -12.74
C SER A 234 28.00 25.31 -13.97
N TRP A 235 28.78 26.39 -14.01
CA TRP A 235 28.79 27.33 -15.13
C TRP A 235 30.12 27.23 -15.88
N LEU A 236 30.04 27.26 -17.20
CA LEU A 236 31.20 27.26 -18.09
C LEU A 236 31.18 28.52 -18.94
N ARG A 237 32.36 29.09 -19.19
CA ARG A 237 32.61 30.17 -20.15
C ARG A 237 33.51 29.62 -21.24
N ASP A 238 33.04 29.68 -22.49
CA ASP A 238 33.68 29.08 -23.66
C ASP A 238 34.11 27.62 -23.42
N ASP A 239 33.17 26.85 -22.86
CA ASP A 239 33.33 25.42 -22.51
C ASP A 239 34.40 25.13 -21.44
N ILE A 240 34.93 26.17 -20.77
CA ILE A 240 35.84 26.05 -19.62
C ILE A 240 35.05 26.29 -18.32
N PRO A 241 35.12 25.39 -17.32
CA PRO A 241 34.50 25.60 -16.02
C PRO A 241 34.95 26.88 -15.34
N MET A 242 34.00 27.68 -14.87
CA MET A 242 34.29 28.94 -14.19
C MET A 242 34.77 28.68 -12.76
N ASP A 243 35.87 29.33 -12.39
CA ASP A 243 36.40 29.34 -11.04
C ASP A 243 36.13 30.70 -10.38
N PHE A 244 35.05 30.76 -9.60
CA PHE A 244 34.61 31.97 -8.91
C PHE A 244 35.56 32.42 -7.79
N SER A 245 36.56 31.62 -7.41
CA SER A 245 37.60 32.05 -6.46
C SER A 245 38.65 32.94 -7.12
N LYS A 246 38.81 32.85 -8.44
CA LYS A 246 39.80 33.61 -9.22
C LYS A 246 39.25 34.91 -9.80
N THR A 247 37.94 35.12 -9.74
CA THR A 247 37.30 36.29 -10.33
C THR A 247 36.09 36.74 -9.55
N ASN A 248 36.05 38.04 -9.22
CA ASN A 248 34.87 38.68 -8.61
C ASN A 248 33.95 39.33 -9.65
N ARG A 249 34.22 39.10 -10.95
CA ARG A 249 33.40 39.55 -12.06
C ARG A 249 32.04 38.83 -12.05
N TYR A 250 31.98 37.57 -11.65
CA TYR A 250 30.73 36.82 -11.67
C TYR A 250 30.43 36.26 -10.30
N TYR A 251 29.15 36.13 -9.98
CA TYR A 251 28.70 35.34 -8.85
C TYR A 251 27.46 34.54 -9.23
N VAL A 252 27.24 33.44 -8.52
CA VAL A 252 26.12 32.53 -8.77
C VAL A 252 25.14 32.62 -7.62
N LEU A 253 23.86 32.78 -7.95
CA LEU A 253 22.77 32.66 -7.02
C LEU A 253 22.01 31.37 -7.31
N ASN A 254 22.02 30.44 -6.36
CA ASN A 254 21.25 29.20 -6.43
C ASN A 254 20.03 29.30 -5.52
N VAL A 255 18.85 29.01 -6.07
CA VAL A 255 17.59 28.94 -5.34
C VAL A 255 17.03 27.53 -5.49
N TYR A 256 16.80 26.88 -4.37
CA TYR A 256 16.15 25.57 -4.32
C TYR A 256 14.64 25.76 -4.24
N HIS A 257 13.91 25.03 -5.06
CA HIS A 257 12.46 25.05 -5.09
C HIS A 257 11.92 23.68 -4.66
N PRO A 258 10.92 23.64 -3.76
CA PRO A 258 10.22 22.41 -3.42
C PRO A 258 9.42 21.89 -4.62
N PRO A 259 8.88 20.66 -4.55
CA PRO A 259 8.00 20.14 -5.60
C PRO A 259 6.77 21.03 -5.82
N ASP A 260 6.36 21.18 -7.08
CA ASP A 260 5.17 21.93 -7.50
C ASP A 260 4.14 20.99 -8.18
N PRO A 261 3.05 20.64 -7.47
CA PRO A 261 1.97 19.82 -8.02
C PRO A 261 1.23 20.44 -9.20
N ARG A 262 1.24 21.77 -9.38
CA ARG A 262 0.55 22.42 -10.50
C ARG A 262 1.25 22.19 -11.83
N THR A 263 2.57 22.11 -11.81
CA THR A 263 3.39 21.86 -13.01
C THR A 263 3.88 20.42 -13.09
N ASN A 264 3.58 19.60 -12.07
CA ASN A 264 4.07 18.23 -11.93
C ASN A 264 5.60 18.19 -11.93
N ASP A 265 6.23 19.13 -11.21
CA ASP A 265 7.68 19.22 -11.06
C ASP A 265 8.09 18.77 -9.65
N PHE A 266 9.14 17.97 -9.59
CA PHE A 266 9.81 17.57 -8.35
C PHE A 266 10.72 18.71 -7.86
N GLU A 267 11.51 18.45 -6.81
CA GLU A 267 12.54 19.38 -6.36
C GLU A 267 13.41 19.85 -7.51
N SER A 268 13.73 21.13 -7.47
CA SER A 268 14.47 21.75 -8.56
C SER A 268 15.43 22.82 -8.05
N ILE A 269 16.45 23.09 -8.85
CA ILE A 269 17.44 24.12 -8.59
C ILE A 269 17.43 25.14 -9.72
N GLN A 270 17.25 26.40 -9.35
CA GLN A 270 17.37 27.54 -10.23
C GLN A 270 18.73 28.19 -9.98
N SER A 271 19.58 28.21 -11.00
CA SER A 271 20.91 28.84 -10.92
C SER A 271 20.93 30.07 -11.81
N THR A 272 21.36 31.19 -11.24
CA THR A 272 21.51 32.47 -11.93
C THR A 272 22.95 32.92 -11.87
N LEU A 273 23.60 33.03 -13.03
CA LEU A 273 24.89 33.69 -13.18
C LEU A 273 24.66 35.19 -13.30
N VAL A 274 25.27 35.96 -12.42
CA VAL A 274 25.11 37.42 -12.35
C VAL A 274 26.45 38.09 -12.58
N TRP A 275 26.44 39.15 -13.39
CA TRP A 275 27.62 39.99 -13.64
C TRP A 275 27.68 41.05 -12.54
N ASN A 276 28.82 41.11 -11.86
CA ASN A 276 29.12 42.14 -10.87
C ASN A 276 29.71 43.38 -11.53
N LEU A 277 28.87 44.17 -12.19
CA LEU A 277 29.29 45.34 -12.98
C LEU A 277 30.07 46.38 -12.16
N THR A 278 29.97 46.40 -10.83
CA THR A 278 30.75 47.30 -9.97
C THR A 278 32.26 47.12 -10.12
N VAL A 279 32.70 45.94 -10.55
CA VAL A 279 34.12 45.59 -10.73
C VAL A 279 34.56 45.72 -12.20
N TRP A 280 33.64 46.00 -13.12
CA TRP A 280 34.00 46.19 -14.54
C TRP A 280 34.61 47.57 -14.78
N PRO A 281 35.52 47.69 -15.76
CA PRO A 281 35.98 48.98 -16.25
C PRO A 281 34.78 49.86 -16.65
N ASN A 282 34.67 51.05 -16.07
CA ASN A 282 33.57 52.00 -16.28
C ASN A 282 32.16 51.48 -15.91
N GLY A 283 32.06 50.33 -15.25
CA GLY A 283 30.77 49.70 -14.92
C GLY A 283 29.98 49.22 -16.14
N GLN A 284 30.65 48.95 -17.26
CA GLN A 284 30.03 48.59 -18.53
C GLN A 284 30.57 47.24 -19.03
N LEU A 285 29.74 46.52 -19.79
CA LEU A 285 30.16 45.28 -20.44
C LEU A 285 31.16 45.56 -21.57
N ASP A 286 32.12 44.65 -21.75
CA ASP A 286 33.12 44.75 -22.81
C ASP A 286 32.69 43.90 -24.01
N ARG A 287 32.56 44.52 -25.18
CA ARG A 287 32.08 43.84 -26.39
C ARG A 287 33.07 42.80 -26.92
N ASP A 288 34.36 43.03 -26.75
CA ASP A 288 35.38 42.15 -27.32
C ASP A 288 35.68 40.99 -26.36
N GLU A 289 35.55 41.19 -25.04
CA GLU A 289 35.75 40.13 -24.03
C GLU A 289 34.49 39.36 -23.64
N ASP A 290 33.31 39.99 -23.57
CA ASP A 290 32.09 39.39 -23.00
C ASP A 290 31.19 38.71 -24.05
N ASN A 291 31.51 38.84 -25.35
CA ASN A 291 30.82 38.14 -26.46
C ASN A 291 31.20 36.66 -26.53
N VAL A 292 30.85 35.90 -25.49
CA VAL A 292 31.28 34.52 -25.27
C VAL A 292 30.11 33.57 -25.08
N LYS A 293 30.39 32.28 -25.16
CA LYS A 293 29.40 31.23 -24.89
C LYS A 293 29.37 30.93 -23.39
N PHE A 294 28.20 31.04 -22.78
CA PHE A 294 27.99 30.56 -21.42
C PHE A 294 27.15 29.28 -21.42
N THR A 295 27.57 28.29 -20.64
CA THR A 295 26.87 27.02 -20.49
C THR A 295 26.51 26.81 -19.02
N CYS A 296 25.23 26.54 -18.75
CA CYS A 296 24.78 25.99 -17.48
C CYS A 296 24.71 24.47 -17.59
N LYS A 297 25.33 23.77 -16.64
CA LYS A 297 25.44 22.31 -16.64
C LYS A 297 25.11 21.75 -15.27
N SER A 298 24.18 20.80 -15.22
CA SER A 298 23.89 20.03 -14.01
C SER A 298 24.78 18.79 -13.89
N SER A 299 25.02 18.35 -12.66
CA SER A 299 25.59 17.04 -12.38
C SER A 299 24.55 15.94 -12.61
N SER A 300 25.02 14.70 -12.78
CA SER A 300 24.14 13.53 -12.58
C SER A 300 23.68 13.47 -11.12
N ASN A 301 22.49 12.91 -10.87
CA ASN A 301 21.95 12.67 -9.53
C ASN A 301 21.77 11.17 -9.22
N GLY A 302 22.41 10.29 -10.00
CA GLY A 302 22.26 8.83 -9.86
C GLY A 302 21.03 8.23 -10.53
N ILE A 303 20.04 9.04 -10.91
CA ILE A 303 18.85 8.60 -11.67
C ILE A 303 19.08 8.71 -13.17
N GLY A 304 19.72 9.80 -13.59
CA GLY A 304 20.05 10.04 -14.99
C GLY A 304 21.29 10.91 -15.15
N PRO A 305 21.76 11.09 -16.39
CA PRO A 305 22.88 11.97 -16.69
C PRO A 305 22.52 13.43 -16.41
N GLY A 306 23.54 14.25 -16.15
CA GLY A 306 23.38 15.70 -16.08
C GLY A 306 22.98 16.28 -17.45
N VAL A 307 22.34 17.44 -17.41
CA VAL A 307 21.91 18.18 -18.61
C VAL A 307 22.66 19.50 -18.72
N GLU A 308 22.90 19.94 -19.95
CA GLU A 308 23.55 21.22 -20.22
C GLU A 308 22.80 22.03 -21.26
N SER A 309 22.84 23.35 -21.11
CA SER A 309 22.24 24.31 -22.02
C SER A 309 23.22 25.47 -22.17
N SER A 310 23.39 25.97 -23.39
CA SER A 310 24.29 27.07 -23.69
C SER A 310 23.55 28.27 -24.24
N THR A 311 24.12 29.46 -24.05
CA THR A 311 23.69 30.72 -24.65
C THR A 311 24.88 31.45 -25.25
N HIS A 312 24.71 32.03 -26.43
CA HIS A 312 25.63 33.03 -26.95
C HIS A 312 25.26 34.37 -26.33
N PHE A 313 26.14 34.88 -25.47
CA PHE A 313 25.98 36.19 -24.86
C PHE A 313 26.52 37.24 -25.82
N HIS A 314 25.75 38.30 -26.03
CA HIS A 314 26.14 39.39 -26.92
C HIS A 314 25.96 40.75 -26.27
N VAL A 315 26.95 41.61 -26.42
CA VAL A 315 26.92 42.99 -25.96
C VAL A 315 26.53 43.88 -27.14
N GLU A 316 25.34 44.47 -27.04
CA GLU A 316 24.77 45.34 -28.07
C GLU A 316 25.15 46.80 -27.83
N CYS A 317 25.34 47.53 -28.94
CA CYS A 317 25.38 48.99 -28.93
C CYS A 317 23.94 49.54 -29.02
N MET A 318 23.73 50.76 -28.54
CA MET A 318 22.47 51.49 -28.73
C MET A 318 22.23 51.81 -30.20
#